data_AF-A0A974P773-F1
#
_entry.id   AF-A0A974P773-F1
#
_cell.length_a   1.000
_cell.length_b   1.000
_cell.length_c   1.000
_cell.angle_alpha   90.00
_cell.angle_beta   90.00
_cell.angle_gamma   90.00
#
_symmetry.space_group_name_H-M   'P 1'
#
loop_
_entity.id
_entity.type
_entity.pdbx_description
1 polymer ?
#
loop_
_entity_poly.entity_id
_entity_poly.type
_entity_poly.pdbx_seq_one_letter_code
_entity_poly.pdbx_strand_id
1 'polypeptide(L)'
;MDLDAYLARIGYDSTPRVDLETLTAIHRAHLLAIPYENLDVQLRRPGDVTVQHAFDKLVTRRRGGWCYEMNGLFGWALGEIGFSVTRMAGAVGRTERGEISHGNHLVLRVDLDRPYIADVGFGDGTIEPVPWSPVQ
;
A
#
# COMPACT_ATOMS: atom_id res chain seq x y z
N MET A 1 8.83 -12.25 -7.23
CA MET A 1 9.34 -11.30 -6.20
C MET A 1 9.51 -12.08 -4.91
N ASP A 2 10.38 -11.65 -4.01
CA ASP A 2 10.72 -12.38 -2.78
C ASP A 2 10.03 -11.74 -1.57
N LEU A 3 9.12 -12.47 -0.92
CA LEU A 3 8.39 -11.98 0.24
C LEU A 3 9.31 -11.70 1.42
N ASP A 4 10.32 -12.54 1.66
CA ASP A 4 11.23 -12.39 2.79
C ASP A 4 12.07 -11.12 2.66
N ALA A 5 12.50 -10.79 1.44
CA ALA A 5 13.18 -9.53 1.15
C ALA A 5 12.29 -8.30 1.42
N TYR A 6 10.99 -8.39 1.13
CA TYR A 6 10.03 -7.34 1.46
C TYR A 6 9.82 -7.21 2.99
N LEU A 7 9.61 -8.32 3.70
CA LEU A 7 9.44 -8.32 5.16
C LEU A 7 10.69 -7.76 5.86
N ALA A 8 11.88 -8.16 5.40
CA ALA A 8 13.15 -7.59 5.86
C ALA A 8 13.27 -6.09 5.55
N ARG A 9 12.78 -5.63 4.38
CA ARG A 9 12.79 -4.20 4.01
C ARG A 9 11.96 -3.34 4.96
N ILE A 10 10.82 -3.87 5.41
CA ILE A 10 9.93 -3.16 6.34
C ILE A 10 10.27 -3.42 7.82
N GLY A 11 11.21 -4.31 8.12
CA GLY A 11 11.61 -4.65 9.48
C GLY A 11 10.60 -5.52 10.23
N TYR A 12 9.82 -6.35 9.51
CA TYR A 12 8.92 -7.33 10.10
C TYR A 12 9.65 -8.67 10.22
N ASP A 13 9.85 -9.15 11.44
CA ASP A 13 10.70 -10.30 11.79
C ASP A 13 9.92 -11.53 12.31
N SER A 14 8.60 -11.42 12.37
CA SER A 14 7.69 -12.47 12.82
C SER A 14 7.16 -13.31 11.66
N THR A 15 6.64 -14.51 11.95
CA THR A 15 5.93 -15.31 10.94
C THR A 15 4.56 -14.71 10.67
N PRO A 16 4.27 -14.25 9.43
CA PRO A 16 2.99 -13.63 9.11
C PRO A 16 1.86 -14.67 9.13
N ARG A 17 0.68 -14.24 9.59
CA ARG A 17 -0.57 -15.00 9.58
C ARG A 17 -1.69 -14.19 8.92
N VAL A 18 -2.73 -14.86 8.45
CA VAL A 18 -3.91 -14.19 7.87
C VAL A 18 -4.84 -13.74 8.99
N ASP A 19 -4.40 -12.76 9.78
CA ASP A 19 -5.12 -12.17 10.91
C ASP A 19 -4.95 -10.63 10.97
N LEU A 20 -5.79 -9.98 11.77
CA LEU A 20 -5.78 -8.53 11.90
C LEU A 20 -4.49 -8.02 12.57
N GLU A 21 -3.91 -8.80 13.48
CA GLU A 21 -2.66 -8.46 14.16
C GLU A 21 -1.51 -8.33 13.15
N THR A 22 -1.35 -9.32 12.28
CA THR A 22 -0.36 -9.32 11.19
C THR A 22 -0.64 -8.18 10.20
N LEU A 23 -1.89 -8.00 9.77
CA LEU A 23 -2.25 -6.92 8.85
C LEU A 23 -1.87 -5.55 9.42
N THR A 24 -2.17 -5.32 10.70
CA THR A 24 -1.86 -4.08 11.41
C THR A 24 -0.35 -3.88 11.57
N ALA A 25 0.38 -4.93 11.95
CA ALA A 25 1.81 -4.87 12.15
C ALA A 25 2.57 -4.57 10.84
N ILE A 26 2.25 -5.27 9.75
CA ILE A 26 2.89 -5.07 8.45
C ILE A 26 2.51 -3.72 7.85
N HIS A 27 1.27 -3.26 8.03
CA HIS A 27 0.82 -1.94 7.58
C HIS A 27 1.64 -0.81 8.24
N ARG A 28 1.76 -0.83 9.58
CA ARG A 28 2.61 0.11 10.34
C ARG A 28 4.08 0.01 9.93
N ALA A 29 4.62 -1.21 9.83
CA ALA A 29 6.01 -1.44 9.45
C ALA A 29 6.33 -0.88 8.06
N HIS A 30 5.43 -1.05 7.09
CA HIS A 30 5.57 -0.48 5.75
C HIS A 30 5.67 1.05 5.79
N LEU A 31 4.72 1.70 6.48
CA LEU A 31 4.68 3.16 6.59
C LEU A 31 5.92 3.75 7.27
N LEU A 32 6.43 3.07 8.31
CA LEU A 32 7.62 3.52 9.03
C LEU A 32 8.92 3.30 8.26
N ALA A 33 8.96 2.28 7.40
CA ALA A 33 10.19 1.89 6.71
C ALA A 33 10.32 2.47 5.30
N ILE A 34 9.21 2.68 4.58
CA ILE A 34 9.21 3.10 3.18
C ILE A 34 8.57 4.50 3.09
N PRO A 35 9.36 5.54 2.74
CA PRO A 35 8.83 6.89 2.67
C PRO A 35 7.90 7.06 1.47
N TYR A 36 6.87 7.88 1.62
CA TYR A 36 6.13 8.40 0.48
C TYR A 36 6.98 9.44 -0.28
N GLU A 37 7.10 9.30 -1.59
CA GLU A 37 7.82 10.26 -2.45
C GLU A 37 7.36 10.23 -3.91
N ASN A 38 7.55 11.34 -4.62
CA ASN A 38 7.23 11.49 -6.04
C ASN A 38 8.43 12.01 -6.87
N LEU A 39 9.66 11.78 -6.41
CA LEU A 39 10.89 12.32 -7.02
C LEU A 39 11.05 11.90 -8.47
N ASP A 40 10.72 10.66 -8.82
CA ASP A 40 10.82 10.20 -10.21
C ASP A 40 9.83 10.95 -11.12
N VAL A 41 8.64 11.32 -10.61
CA VAL A 41 7.67 12.17 -11.31
C VAL A 41 8.22 13.58 -11.48
N GLN A 42 8.76 14.18 -10.41
CA GLN A 42 9.35 15.53 -10.45
C GLN A 42 10.53 15.61 -11.44
N LEU A 43 11.34 14.55 -11.50
CA LEU A 43 12.48 14.41 -12.41
C LEU A 43 12.07 13.97 -13.83
N ARG A 44 10.77 13.80 -14.11
CA ARG A 44 10.22 13.35 -15.40
C ARG A 44 10.84 12.03 -15.87
N ARG A 45 11.19 11.15 -14.94
CA ARG A 45 11.65 9.80 -15.28
C ARG A 45 10.45 8.98 -15.77
N PRO A 46 10.65 8.07 -16.73
CA PRO A 46 9.59 7.15 -17.13
C PRO A 46 9.04 6.43 -15.90
N GLY A 47 7.74 6.53 -15.70
CA GLY A 47 7.04 5.81 -14.64
C GLY A 47 6.68 4.41 -15.14
N ASP A 48 6.79 3.42 -14.25
CA ASP A 48 6.26 2.08 -14.42
C ASP A 48 5.46 1.75 -13.15
N VAL A 49 4.20 1.36 -13.34
CA VAL A 49 3.24 1.08 -12.26
C VAL A 49 3.12 -0.42 -11.97
N THR A 50 3.96 -1.24 -12.57
CA THR A 50 4.00 -2.68 -12.28
C THR A 50 4.50 -2.93 -10.86
N VAL A 51 3.98 -3.98 -10.24
CA VAL A 51 4.43 -4.41 -8.91
C VAL A 51 5.92 -4.78 -8.94
N GLN A 52 6.41 -5.34 -10.04
CA GLN A 52 7.82 -5.69 -10.21
C GLN A 52 8.72 -4.45 -10.17
N HIS A 53 8.32 -3.36 -10.82
CA HIS A 53 9.04 -2.09 -10.74
C HIS A 53 9.02 -1.51 -9.32
N ALA A 54 7.84 -1.53 -8.68
CA ALA A 54 7.70 -1.08 -7.31
C ALA A 54 8.59 -1.89 -6.35
N PHE A 55 8.66 -3.21 -6.51
CA PHE A 55 9.54 -4.07 -5.71
C PHE A 55 11.01 -3.71 -5.89
N ASP A 56 11.50 -3.62 -7.13
CA ASP A 56 12.89 -3.22 -7.39
C ASP A 56 13.20 -1.85 -6.75
N LYS A 57 12.31 -0.87 -6.94
CA LYS A 57 12.50 0.49 -6.42
C LYS A 57 12.47 0.55 -4.89
N LEU A 58 11.39 0.09 -4.28
CA LEU A 58 11.12 0.28 -2.84
C LEU A 58 11.92 -0.70 -1.99
N VAL A 59 12.08 -1.96 -2.45
CA VAL A 59 12.76 -3.02 -1.70
C VAL A 59 14.26 -3.05 -2.04
N THR A 60 14.62 -3.24 -3.31
CA THR A 60 16.02 -3.47 -3.72
C THR A 60 16.83 -2.19 -3.67
N ARG A 61 16.33 -1.11 -4.28
CA ARG A 61 17.00 0.21 -4.32
C ARG A 61 16.71 1.07 -3.09
N ARG A 62 15.89 0.57 -2.14
CA ARG A 62 15.55 1.22 -0.87
C ARG A 62 15.02 2.66 -1.01
N ARG A 63 14.28 2.92 -2.09
CA ARG A 63 13.60 4.19 -2.34
C ARG A 63 12.20 4.20 -1.70
N GLY A 64 11.50 5.32 -1.85
CA GLY A 64 10.08 5.44 -1.55
C GLY A 64 9.23 5.27 -2.81
N GLY A 65 7.94 5.58 -2.70
CA GLY A 65 7.04 5.63 -3.85
C GLY A 65 5.77 6.43 -3.59
N TRP A 66 4.93 6.55 -4.63
CA TRP A 66 3.59 7.13 -4.56
C TRP A 66 2.53 6.01 -4.49
N CYS A 67 1.26 6.37 -4.38
CA CYS A 67 0.19 5.44 -3.99
C CYS A 67 0.13 4.14 -4.79
N TYR A 68 0.34 4.18 -6.12
CA TYR A 68 0.33 2.99 -6.97
C TYR A 68 1.49 2.04 -6.71
N GLU A 69 2.68 2.56 -6.42
CA GLU A 69 3.85 1.75 -6.08
C GLU A 69 3.71 1.16 -4.68
N MET A 70 3.34 2.01 -3.71
CA MET A 70 3.19 1.65 -2.30
C MET A 70 2.09 0.59 -2.10
N ASN A 71 0.86 0.90 -2.50
CA ASN A 71 -0.28 -0.03 -2.36
C ASN A 71 -0.22 -1.18 -3.37
N GLY A 72 0.46 -1.01 -4.51
CA GLY A 72 0.73 -2.09 -5.46
C GLY A 72 1.63 -3.16 -4.86
N LEU A 73 2.76 -2.75 -4.27
CA LEU A 73 3.70 -3.61 -3.55
C LEU A 73 3.05 -4.24 -2.32
N PHE A 74 2.38 -3.43 -1.49
CA PHE A 74 1.72 -3.89 -0.27
C PHE A 74 0.64 -4.93 -0.57
N GLY A 75 -0.21 -4.68 -1.58
CA GLY A 75 -1.25 -5.64 -1.98
C GLY A 75 -0.69 -6.94 -2.54
N TRP A 76 0.47 -6.92 -3.20
CA TRP A 76 1.17 -8.15 -3.57
C TRP A 76 1.68 -8.91 -2.34
N ALA A 77 2.37 -8.23 -1.43
CA ALA A 77 2.90 -8.88 -0.23
C ALA A 77 1.81 -9.51 0.63
N LEU A 78 0.68 -8.81 0.81
CA LEU A 78 -0.49 -9.36 1.48
C LEU A 78 -1.06 -10.59 0.76
N GLY A 79 -1.10 -10.57 -0.58
CA GLY A 79 -1.53 -11.72 -1.38
C GLY A 79 -0.61 -12.94 -1.21
N GLU A 80 0.71 -12.74 -1.17
CA GLU A 80 1.69 -13.82 -0.92
C GLU A 80 1.55 -14.42 0.49
N ILE A 81 1.17 -13.61 1.49
CA ILE A 81 0.87 -14.08 2.85
C ILE A 81 -0.45 -14.89 2.89
N GLY A 82 -1.32 -14.70 1.91
CA GLY A 82 -2.61 -15.40 1.80
C GLY A 82 -3.84 -14.55 2.18
N PHE A 83 -3.69 -13.24 2.35
CA PHE A 83 -4.86 -12.36 2.52
C PHE A 83 -5.67 -12.26 1.22
N SER A 84 -6.99 -12.17 1.35
CA SER A 84 -7.89 -11.80 0.25
C SER A 84 -7.86 -10.28 0.08
N VAL A 85 -7.29 -9.81 -1.04
CA VAL A 85 -7.06 -8.38 -1.31
C VAL A 85 -7.78 -7.94 -2.58
N THR A 86 -8.58 -6.89 -2.49
CA THR A 86 -9.20 -6.20 -3.64
C THR A 86 -8.58 -4.81 -3.81
N ARG A 87 -8.11 -4.51 -5.02
CA ARG A 87 -7.65 -3.16 -5.39
C ARG A 87 -8.84 -2.27 -5.71
N MET A 88 -8.88 -1.09 -5.11
CA MET A 88 -9.98 -0.13 -5.21
C MET A 88 -9.47 1.21 -5.72
N ALA A 89 -10.28 1.91 -6.52
CA ALA A 89 -9.99 3.27 -6.96
C ALA A 89 -10.50 4.28 -5.92
N GLY A 90 -9.64 5.22 -5.53
CA GLY A 90 -9.96 6.39 -4.72
C GLY A 90 -10.11 7.66 -5.57
N ALA A 91 -10.63 8.72 -4.96
CA ALA A 91 -10.83 10.02 -5.60
C ALA A 91 -10.43 11.15 -4.64
N VAL A 92 -9.13 11.39 -4.51
CA VAL A 92 -8.57 12.38 -3.59
C VAL A 92 -8.86 13.79 -4.10
N GLY A 93 -9.48 14.62 -3.25
CA GLY A 93 -9.89 15.98 -3.61
C GLY A 93 -11.11 16.05 -4.54
N ARG A 94 -11.99 15.04 -4.50
CA ARG A 94 -13.21 14.98 -5.34
C ARG A 94 -14.14 16.17 -5.11
N THR A 95 -14.23 16.68 -3.89
CA THR A 95 -15.06 17.85 -3.57
C THR A 95 -14.63 19.07 -4.37
N GLU A 96 -13.32 19.28 -4.54
CA GLU A 96 -12.76 20.44 -5.24
C GLU A 96 -12.57 20.21 -6.74
N ARG A 97 -12.23 18.98 -7.15
CA ARG A 97 -11.84 18.64 -8.53
C ARG A 97 -12.95 17.97 -9.33
N GLY A 98 -14.01 17.49 -8.68
CA GLY A 98 -15.06 16.69 -9.31
C GLY A 98 -14.56 15.32 -9.79
N GLU A 99 -15.29 14.71 -10.73
CA GLU A 99 -15.03 13.33 -11.19
C GLU A 99 -13.66 13.10 -11.84
N ILE A 100 -12.96 14.17 -12.24
CA ILE A 100 -11.60 14.04 -12.80
C ILE A 100 -10.60 13.47 -11.78
N SER A 101 -10.89 13.54 -10.48
CA SER A 101 -10.05 12.93 -9.45
C SER A 101 -10.24 11.41 -9.34
N HIS A 102 -11.29 10.85 -9.96
CA HIS A 102 -11.56 9.42 -9.82
C HIS A 102 -10.42 8.58 -10.41
N GLY A 103 -9.90 7.65 -9.59
CA GLY A 103 -8.75 6.84 -9.97
C GLY A 103 -7.43 7.59 -9.90
N ASN A 104 -7.31 8.66 -9.11
CA ASN A 104 -6.01 9.28 -8.81
C ASN A 104 -5.29 8.65 -7.61
N HIS A 105 -5.93 7.68 -6.95
CA HIS A 105 -5.40 7.01 -5.78
C HIS A 105 -5.77 5.52 -5.82
N LEU A 106 -4.81 4.67 -5.47
CA LEU A 106 -5.03 3.24 -5.26
C LEU A 106 -5.18 3.00 -3.77
N VAL A 107 -6.21 2.27 -3.35
CA VAL A 107 -6.41 1.79 -1.97
C VAL A 107 -6.74 0.31 -1.99
N LEU A 108 -6.50 -0.40 -0.88
CA LEU A 108 -6.78 -1.83 -0.77
C LEU A 108 -7.96 -2.08 0.17
N ARG A 109 -8.83 -3.01 -0.22
CA ARG A 109 -9.72 -3.71 0.69
C ARG A 109 -9.13 -5.06 1.03
N VAL A 110 -9.11 -5.42 2.31
CA VAL A 110 -8.67 -6.73 2.81
C VAL A 110 -9.85 -7.40 3.52
N ASP A 111 -10.19 -8.62 3.12
CA ASP A 111 -11.29 -9.38 3.74
C ASP A 111 -10.76 -10.32 4.83
N LEU A 112 -11.22 -10.10 6.07
CA LEU A 112 -10.97 -10.94 7.25
C LEU A 112 -12.31 -11.35 7.89
N ASP A 113 -12.47 -11.19 9.20
CA ASP A 113 -13.75 -11.29 9.92
C ASP A 113 -14.77 -10.27 9.40
N ARG A 114 -14.27 -9.13 8.94
CA ARG A 114 -15.00 -8.06 8.25
C ARG A 114 -14.05 -7.40 7.23
N PRO A 115 -14.56 -6.62 6.27
CA PRO A 115 -13.69 -5.88 5.35
C PRO A 115 -12.95 -4.76 6.09
N TYR A 116 -11.68 -4.58 5.73
CA TYR A 116 -10.84 -3.46 6.16
C TYR A 116 -10.34 -2.70 4.95
N ILE A 117 -10.22 -1.38 5.07
CA ILE A 117 -9.43 -0.55 4.17
C ILE A 117 -8.01 -0.51 4.70
N ALA A 118 -7.05 -0.89 3.86
CA ALA A 118 -5.63 -0.80 4.14
C ALA A 118 -4.96 0.10 3.10
N ASP A 119 -4.32 1.16 3.58
CA ASP A 119 -3.68 2.17 2.73
C ASP A 119 -2.33 2.57 3.29
N VAL A 120 -1.25 2.21 2.59
CA VAL A 120 0.13 2.61 2.92
C VAL A 120 0.67 3.63 1.91
N GLY A 121 -0.18 4.11 1.00
CA GLY A 121 0.17 4.96 -0.13
C GLY A 121 -0.41 6.36 -0.05
N PHE A 122 -1.17 6.68 0.99
CA PHE A 122 -1.68 8.02 1.27
C PHE A 122 -0.78 8.67 2.32
N GLY A 123 0.10 9.58 1.89
CA GLY A 123 1.26 10.04 2.67
C GLY A 123 0.98 10.41 4.14
N ASP A 124 -0.10 11.13 4.42
CA ASP A 124 -0.58 11.53 5.76
C ASP A 124 -1.85 10.77 6.20
N GLY A 125 -2.05 9.57 5.65
CA GLY A 125 -3.21 8.71 5.91
C GLY A 125 -3.20 8.00 7.25
N THR A 126 -4.08 7.01 7.38
CA THR A 126 -4.18 6.20 8.61
C THR A 126 -2.92 5.38 8.79
N ILE A 127 -2.46 5.26 10.04
CA ILE A 127 -1.30 4.43 10.39
C ILE A 127 -1.65 2.94 10.58
N GLU A 128 -2.93 2.60 10.47
CA GLU A 128 -3.49 1.26 10.65
C GLU A 128 -4.61 1.00 9.65
N PRO A 129 -4.91 -0.29 9.36
CA PRO A 129 -6.10 -0.67 8.62
C PRO A 129 -7.37 -0.24 9.35
N VAL A 130 -8.32 0.34 8.64
CA VAL A 130 -9.59 0.83 9.18
C VAL A 130 -10.73 -0.10 8.80
N PRO A 131 -11.63 -0.49 9.73
CA PRO A 131 -12.81 -1.26 9.38
C PRO A 131 -13.63 -0.57 8.30
N TRP A 132 -13.99 -1.29 7.25
CA TRP A 132 -14.93 -0.81 6.24
C TRP A 132 -16.35 -1.08 6.72
N SER A 133 -16.83 -0.22 7.62
CA SER A 133 -18.24 -0.13 7.99
C SER A 133 -18.84 1.18 7.48
N PRO A 134 -20.13 1.22 7.09
CA PRO A 134 -20.82 2.47 6.87
C PRO A 134 -20.67 3.37 8.10
N VAL A 135 -20.35 4.65 7.89
CA VAL A 135 -20.57 5.66 8.93
C VAL A 135 -22.08 5.74 9.11
N GLN A 136 -22.57 5.44 10.32
CA GLN A 136 -23.96 5.69 10.69
C GLN A 136 -24.22 7.20 10.76
#